data_AF-A0A950IJV8-F1
#
_entry.id   AF-A0A950IJV8-F1
#
_cell.length_a   1.000
_cell.length_b   1.000
_cell.length_c   1.000
_cell.angle_alpha   90.00
_cell.angle_beta   90.00
_cell.angle_gamma   90.00
#
_symmetry.space_group_name_H-M   'P 1'
#
loop_
_entity.id
_entity.type
_entity.pdbx_description
1 polymer ?
#
loop_
_entity_poly.entity_id
_entity_poly.type
_entity_poly.pdbx_seq_one_letter_code
_entity_poly.pdbx_strand_id
1 'polypeptide(L)'
;MDEDDYRDDGYEWSEAKSADRMARSGFDFHAARRVLESDRYVERWDERHSGLDEERVVATGMLGPAYISVVYTPRGSRKRIISAFEADDDDIADFMVTYALE
;
A
#
# COMPACT_ATOMS: atom_id res chain seq x y z
N MET A 1 -0.06 -2.81 -21.52
CA MET A 1 -0.02 -1.48 -20.86
C MET A 1 -1.35 -0.87 -21.19
N ASP A 2 -2.27 -0.93 -20.25
CA ASP A 2 -3.58 -0.30 -20.37
C ASP A 2 -3.40 1.22 -20.44
N GLU A 3 -4.22 1.92 -21.22
CA GLU A 3 -4.13 3.37 -21.45
C GLU A 3 -4.35 4.20 -20.16
N ASP A 4 -4.90 3.57 -19.12
CA ASP A 4 -5.32 4.17 -17.84
C ASP A 4 -4.42 3.74 -16.65
N ASP A 5 -3.10 3.67 -16.83
CA ASP A 5 -2.15 3.42 -15.72
C ASP A 5 -1.47 4.74 -15.31
N TYR A 6 -1.52 5.07 -14.02
CA TYR A 6 -0.79 6.19 -13.44
C TYR A 6 0.67 5.81 -13.23
N ARG A 7 1.58 6.75 -13.52
CA ARG A 7 3.01 6.54 -13.32
C ARG A 7 3.77 7.85 -13.07
N ASP A 8 4.56 7.87 -12.00
CA ASP A 8 5.55 8.92 -11.69
C ASP A 8 6.88 8.29 -11.23
N ASP A 9 7.90 9.10 -10.94
CA ASP A 9 9.26 8.62 -10.72
C ASP A 9 9.39 7.55 -9.61
N GLY A 10 8.51 7.59 -8.61
CA GLY A 10 8.50 6.65 -7.48
C GLY A 10 7.39 5.61 -7.49
N TYR A 11 6.30 5.79 -8.25
CA TYR A 11 5.11 4.95 -8.13
C TYR A 11 4.43 4.65 -9.47
N GLU A 12 3.74 3.51 -9.51
CA GLU A 12 2.85 3.14 -10.63
C GLU A 12 1.62 2.37 -10.12
N TRP A 13 0.47 2.51 -10.79
CA TRP A 13 -0.72 1.71 -10.52
C TRP A 13 -1.79 1.89 -11.62
N SER A 14 -2.76 0.99 -11.64
CA SER A 14 -3.93 1.09 -12.53
C SER A 14 -4.93 2.11 -11.98
N GLU A 15 -5.26 3.15 -12.75
CA GLU A 15 -6.25 4.16 -12.37
C GLU A 15 -7.64 3.54 -12.20
N ALA A 16 -7.98 2.53 -13.00
CA ALA A 16 -9.23 1.78 -12.82
C ALA A 16 -9.34 1.13 -11.43
N LYS A 17 -8.25 0.57 -10.90
CA LYS A 17 -8.22 0.02 -9.54
C LYS A 17 -8.25 1.10 -8.47
N SER A 18 -7.55 2.22 -8.71
CA SER A 18 -7.58 3.39 -7.83
C SER A 18 -8.99 3.95 -7.69
N ALA A 19 -9.71 4.08 -8.82
CA ALA A 19 -11.10 4.54 -8.86
C ALA A 19 -12.09 3.56 -8.21
N ASP A 20 -11.95 2.24 -8.44
CA ASP A 20 -12.74 1.22 -7.73
C ASP A 20 -12.56 1.33 -6.22
N ARG A 21 -11.32 1.51 -5.77
CA ARG A 21 -11.01 1.66 -4.35
C ARG A 21 -11.67 2.91 -3.77
N MET A 22 -11.59 4.04 -4.48
CA MET A 22 -12.26 5.28 -4.10
C MET A 22 -13.77 5.10 -3.95
N ALA A 23 -14.40 4.45 -4.92
CA ALA A 23 -15.84 4.22 -4.92
C ALA A 23 -16.29 3.32 -3.75
N ARG A 24 -15.48 2.32 -3.38
CA ARG A 24 -15.83 1.33 -2.35
C ARG A 24 -15.50 1.76 -0.93
N SER A 25 -14.48 2.58 -0.74
CA SER A 25 -13.94 2.87 0.60
C SER A 25 -13.53 4.31 0.84
N GLY A 26 -13.81 5.22 -0.10
CA GLY A 26 -13.64 6.66 0.12
C GLY A 26 -12.19 7.14 0.11
N PHE A 27 -11.23 6.30 -0.30
CA PHE A 27 -9.85 6.68 -0.57
C PHE A 27 -9.30 5.95 -1.79
N ASP A 28 -8.32 6.55 -2.45
CA ASP A 28 -7.70 6.06 -3.69
C ASP A 28 -6.23 5.69 -3.48
N PHE A 29 -5.53 5.31 -4.55
CA PHE A 29 -4.10 4.98 -4.45
C PHE A 29 -3.20 6.21 -4.31
N HIS A 30 -3.66 7.40 -4.70
CA HIS A 30 -2.95 8.64 -4.37
C HIS A 30 -2.91 8.89 -2.86
N ALA A 31 -4.01 8.61 -2.16
CA ALA A 31 -4.07 8.68 -0.72
C ALA A 31 -3.25 7.56 -0.07
N ALA A 32 -3.34 6.33 -0.57
CA ALA A 32 -2.57 5.19 -0.07
C ALA A 32 -1.05 5.40 -0.21
N ARG A 33 -0.60 6.03 -1.31
CA ARG A 33 0.81 6.42 -1.50
C ARG A 33 1.37 7.23 -0.34
N ARG A 34 0.57 8.10 0.30
CA ARG A 34 1.02 8.91 1.44
C ARG A 34 1.47 8.08 2.64
N VAL A 35 0.94 6.86 2.80
CA VAL A 35 1.41 5.92 3.82
C VAL A 35 2.86 5.56 3.56
N LEU A 36 3.19 5.20 2.31
CA LEU A 36 4.55 4.84 1.88
C LEU A 36 5.51 6.04 1.89
N GLU A 37 5.01 7.25 1.68
CA GLU A 37 5.79 8.50 1.75
C GLU A 37 6.04 9.02 3.17
N SER A 38 5.35 8.47 4.17
CA SER A 38 5.44 8.96 5.56
C SER A 38 6.67 8.45 6.32
N ASP A 39 7.40 7.48 5.76
CA ASP A 39 8.48 6.71 6.41
C ASP A 39 8.08 6.05 7.75
N ARG A 40 6.80 6.12 8.13
CA ARG A 40 6.23 5.55 9.35
C ARG A 40 5.19 4.50 8.97
N TYR A 41 5.67 3.35 8.55
CA TYR A 41 4.87 2.19 8.19
C TYR A 41 5.66 0.90 8.48
N VAL A 42 4.96 -0.19 8.80
CA VAL A 42 5.57 -1.50 8.98
C VAL A 42 5.36 -2.35 7.74
N GLU A 43 6.41 -3.06 7.32
CA GLU A 43 6.38 -3.93 6.16
C GLU A 43 6.29 -5.39 6.57
N ARG A 44 5.39 -6.12 5.92
CA ARG A 44 5.32 -7.58 5.98
C ARG A 44 5.33 -8.16 4.59
N TRP A 45 6.02 -9.29 4.47
CA TRP A 45 5.99 -10.09 3.26
C TRP A 45 4.65 -10.81 3.14
N ASP A 46 4.00 -10.65 2.00
CA ASP A 46 2.78 -11.40 1.67
C ASP A 46 3.19 -12.77 1.12
N GLU A 47 3.60 -13.69 1.99
CA GLU A 47 4.08 -15.03 1.61
C GLU A 47 3.02 -15.84 0.84
N ARG A 48 1.74 -15.53 1.05
CA ARG A 48 0.60 -16.22 0.40
C ARG A 48 0.42 -15.85 -1.07
N HIS A 49 0.69 -14.61 -1.46
CA HIS A 49 0.56 -14.17 -2.84
C HIS A 49 1.89 -13.83 -3.53
N SER A 50 3.00 -13.89 -2.80
CA SER A 50 4.33 -13.76 -3.39
C SER A 50 4.71 -15.06 -4.12
N GLY A 51 5.26 -14.90 -5.32
CA GLY A 51 5.78 -15.99 -6.14
C GLY A 51 7.24 -15.78 -6.51
N LEU A 52 7.84 -16.72 -7.24
CA LEU A 52 9.24 -16.63 -7.69
C LEU A 52 9.55 -15.38 -8.55
N ASP A 53 8.51 -14.75 -9.11
CA ASP A 53 8.64 -13.65 -10.09
C ASP A 53 8.03 -12.31 -9.60
N GLU A 54 7.19 -12.32 -8.55
CA GLU A 54 6.54 -11.11 -8.05
C GLU A 54 6.53 -11.12 -6.51
N GLU A 55 7.44 -10.35 -5.92
CA GLU A 55 7.47 -10.08 -4.48
C GLU A 55 6.33 -9.10 -4.15
N ARG A 56 5.46 -9.50 -3.23
CA ARG A 56 4.38 -8.64 -2.73
C ARG A 56 4.62 -8.32 -1.27
N VAL A 57 4.63 -7.03 -0.99
CA VAL A 57 4.83 -6.47 0.34
C VAL A 57 3.55 -5.77 0.76
N VAL A 58 3.13 -6.01 2.00
CA VAL A 58 2.08 -5.23 2.67
C VAL A 58 2.77 -4.20 3.56
N ALA A 59 2.50 -2.93 3.32
CA ALA A 59 2.94 -1.84 4.16
C ALA A 59 1.76 -1.25 4.93
N THR A 60 1.80 -1.33 6.26
CA THR A 60 0.75 -0.82 7.13
C THR A 60 1.21 0.49 7.77
N GLY A 61 0.44 1.55 7.62
CA GLY A 61 0.71 2.81 8.32
C GLY A 61 -0.52 3.68 8.45
N MET A 62 -0.33 4.91 8.93
CA MET A 62 -1.43 5.83 9.21
C MET A 62 -1.70 6.78 8.04
N LEU A 63 -2.98 6.98 7.75
CA LEU A 63 -3.50 8.02 6.87
C LEU A 63 -4.54 8.84 7.64
N GLY A 64 -4.10 9.94 8.25
CA GLY A 64 -4.93 10.70 9.18
C GLY A 64 -5.29 9.84 10.41
N PRO A 65 -6.59 9.65 10.75
CA PRO A 65 -7.00 8.83 11.88
C PRO A 65 -7.13 7.33 11.56
N ALA A 66 -6.95 6.92 10.30
CA ALA A 66 -7.14 5.54 9.85
C ALA A 66 -5.81 4.81 9.65
N TYR A 67 -5.79 3.51 9.91
CA TYR A 67 -4.69 2.61 9.56
C TYR A 67 -5.00 1.97 8.21
N ILE A 68 -4.05 2.05 7.28
CA ILE A 68 -4.19 1.57 5.91
C ILE A 68 -3.06 0.60 5.61
N SER A 69 -3.43 -0.59 5.14
CA SER A 69 -2.52 -1.58 4.57
C SER A 69 -2.44 -1.38 3.06
N VAL A 70 -1.23 -1.21 2.53
CA VAL A 70 -0.93 -0.98 1.12
C VAL A 70 -0.16 -2.17 0.57
N VAL A 71 -0.76 -2.87 -0.39
CA VAL A 71 -0.10 -4.00 -1.07
C VAL A 71 0.60 -3.49 -2.31
N TYR A 72 1.90 -3.69 -2.38
CA TYR A 72 2.70 -3.22 -3.51
C TYR A 72 3.78 -4.22 -3.90
N THR A 73 4.33 -4.06 -5.10
CA THR A 73 5.51 -4.80 -5.55
C THR A 73 6.62 -3.83 -5.93
N PRO A 74 7.86 -4.04 -5.45
CA PRO A 74 9.01 -3.23 -5.86
C PRO A 74 9.38 -3.51 -7.32
N ARG A 75 9.59 -2.45 -8.11
CA ARG A 75 9.97 -2.50 -9.53
C ARG A 75 11.10 -1.51 -9.79
N GLY A 76 12.34 -1.96 -9.53
CA GLY A 76 13.52 -1.10 -9.63
C GLY A 76 13.42 0.07 -8.65
N SER A 77 13.32 1.30 -9.15
CA SER A 77 13.15 2.51 -8.32
C SER A 77 11.70 2.84 -7.98
N ARG A 78 10.72 2.08 -8.51
CA ARG A 78 9.29 2.35 -8.34
C ARG A 78 8.62 1.33 -7.44
N LYS A 79 7.57 1.73 -6.75
CA LYS A 79 6.64 0.84 -6.06
C LYS A 79 5.34 0.77 -6.86
N ARG A 80 4.98 -0.42 -7.34
CA ARG A 80 3.67 -0.63 -7.99
C ARG A 80 2.62 -0.93 -6.95
N ILE A 81 1.66 -0.04 -6.74
CA ILE A 81 0.54 -0.30 -5.83
C ILE A 81 -0.44 -1.24 -6.54
N ILE A 82 -0.68 -2.40 -5.91
CA ILE A 82 -1.58 -3.44 -6.43
C ILE A 82 -2.97 -3.31 -5.80
N SER A 83 -3.00 -3.00 -4.50
CA SER A 83 -4.21 -2.83 -3.70
C SER A 83 -3.92 -1.96 -2.47
N ALA A 84 -4.97 -1.43 -1.85
CA ALA A 84 -4.90 -0.81 -0.54
C ALA A 84 -6.22 -1.06 0.19
N PHE A 85 -6.20 -1.20 1.51
CA PHE A 85 -7.39 -1.43 2.32
C PHE A 85 -7.19 -0.94 3.75
N GLU A 86 -8.28 -0.80 4.50
CA GLU A 86 -8.19 -0.55 5.94
C GLU A 86 -7.48 -1.73 6.61
N ALA A 87 -6.52 -1.43 7.48
CA ALA A 87 -5.73 -2.43 8.16
C ALA A 87 -6.60 -3.27 9.12
N ASP A 88 -6.31 -4.57 9.20
CA ASP A 88 -6.93 -5.47 10.18
C ASP A 88 -6.30 -5.27 11.57
N ASP A 89 -6.96 -5.75 12.63
CA ASP A 89 -6.45 -5.69 14.00
C ASP A 89 -5.01 -6.23 14.14
N ASP A 90 -4.61 -7.28 13.42
CA ASP A 90 -3.24 -7.80 13.47
C ASP A 90 -2.21 -6.82 12.87
N ASP A 91 -2.53 -6.24 11.72
CA ASP A 91 -1.71 -5.23 11.04
C ASP A 91 -1.56 -3.97 11.92
N ILE A 92 -2.65 -3.54 12.56
CA ILE A 92 -2.66 -2.39 13.48
C ILE A 92 -1.82 -2.69 14.72
N ALA A 93 -1.95 -3.89 15.30
CA ALA A 93 -1.16 -4.29 16.46
C ALA A 93 0.34 -4.30 16.15
N ASP A 94 0.75 -4.82 14.99
CA ASP A 94 2.13 -4.85 14.53
C ASP A 94 2.70 -3.42 14.34
N PHE A 95 1.92 -2.54 13.73
CA PHE A 95 2.26 -1.13 13.62
C PHE A 95 2.42 -0.47 15.00
N MET A 96 1.46 -0.67 15.90
CA MET A 96 1.51 -0.09 17.24
C MET A 96 2.71 -0.61 18.03
N VAL A 97 3.01 -1.91 18.01
CA VAL A 97 4.18 -2.45 18.74
C VAL A 97 5.48 -1.83 18.24
N THR A 98 5.60 -1.63 16.92
CA THR A 98 6.80 -1.04 16.31
C THR A 98 6.96 0.43 16.66
N TYR A 99 5.87 1.21 16.63
CA TYR A 99 5.90 2.68 16.71
C TYR A 99 5.36 3.28 18.02
N ALA A 100 4.90 2.48 18.99
CA ALA A 100 4.44 2.96 20.30
C ALA A 100 5.55 3.05 21.35
N LEU A 101 6.77 2.64 21.00
CA LEU A 101 7.95 2.73 21.88
C LEU A 101 8.82 3.98 21.61
N GLU A 102 8.38 4.88 20.75
CA GLU A 102 9.08 6.13 20.39
C GLU A 102 8.49 7.38 21.06
#